data_AF-A0A8J2KRK3-F1
#
_entry.id   AF-A0A8J2KRK3-F1
#
_cell.length_a   1.000
_cell.length_b   1.000
_cell.length_c   1.000
_cell.angle_alpha   90.00
_cell.angle_beta   90.00
_cell.angle_gamma   90.00
#
_symmetry.space_group_name_H-M   'P 1'
#
loop_
_entity.id
_entity.type
_entity.pdbx_description
1 polymer ?
#
loop_
_entity_poly.entity_id
_entity_poly.type
_entity_poly.pdbx_seq_one_letter_code
_entity_poly.pdbx_strand_id
1 'polypeptide(L)' 'METTLVLGRDSCEFKECTVLTIAHRLNTIMDCNRIMVLDKGEISEFDSPDNLLKDKNTIFWGMAKDAGLAPT' A
#
# COMPACT_ATOMS: atom_id res chain seq x y z
N MET A 1 10.24 -2.17 13.03
CA MET A 1 10.59 -1.54 11.75
C MET A 1 9.83 -2.32 10.69
N GLU A 2 8.59 -1.92 10.45
CA GLU A 2 7.74 -2.54 9.43
C GLU A 2 8.05 -1.81 8.11
N THR A 3 8.57 -2.55 7.14
CA THR A 3 9.02 -1.99 5.87
C THR A 3 7.92 -2.18 4.84
N THR A 4 7.09 -1.16 4.65
CA THR A 4 6.06 -1.15 3.59
C THR A 4 6.69 -0.68 2.28
N LEU A 5 6.65 -1.49 1.22
CA LEU A 5 7.12 -1.12 -0.12
C LEU A 5 5.94 -0.82 -1.05
N VAL A 6 5.61 0.43 -1.34
CA VAL A 6 4.44 0.70 -2.17
C VAL A 6 4.79 0.92 -3.65
N LEU A 7 4.04 0.27 -4.54
CA LEU A 7 4.18 0.36 -5.99
C LEU A 7 3.05 1.23 -6.57
N GLY A 8 3.21 2.55 -6.56
CA GLY A 8 2.22 3.50 -7.09
C GLY A 8 2.66 4.12 -8.41
N ARG A 9 1.79 4.10 -9.44
CA ARG A 9 1.99 4.89 -10.66
C ARG A 9 1.33 6.26 -10.47
N ASP A 10 2.10 7.32 -10.34
CA ASP A 10 1.59 8.70 -10.35
C ASP A 10 1.21 9.11 -11.79
N SER A 11 -0.06 9.40 -12.05
CA SER A 11 -0.49 10.11 -13.26
C SER A 11 -0.40 11.61 -13.01
N CYS A 12 0.50 12.39 -13.61
CA CYS A 12 0.25 12.90 -14.97
C CYS A 12 1.50 13.38 -15.77
N GLU A 13 2.73 13.30 -15.27
CA GLU A 13 3.92 13.74 -16.04
C GLU A 13 4.75 12.60 -16.68
N PHE A 14 4.54 11.33 -16.29
CA PHE A 14 5.31 10.18 -16.82
C PHE A 14 4.46 8.92 -17.00
N LYS A 15 3.47 8.96 -17.92
CA LYS A 15 2.55 7.83 -18.20
C LYS A 15 3.23 6.49 -18.54
N GLU A 16 4.51 6.48 -18.90
CA GLU A 16 5.29 5.29 -19.26
C GLU A 16 6.31 4.84 -18.21
N CYS A 17 6.35 5.48 -17.04
CA CYS A 17 7.30 5.11 -15.98
C CYS A 17 6.60 4.39 -14.82
N THR A 18 7.28 3.39 -14.26
CA THR A 18 6.89 2.78 -12.99
C THR A 18 7.51 3.60 -11.87
N VAL A 19 6.69 4.12 -10.98
CA VAL A 19 7.14 4.82 -9.78
C VAL A 19 7.07 3.82 -8.62
N LEU A 20 8.18 3.70 -7.90
CA LEU A 20 8.28 2.89 -6.69
C LEU A 20 8.45 3.85 -5.52
N THR A 21 7.46 3.86 -4.63
CA THR A 21 7.42 4.78 -3.50
C THR A 21 7.52 3.99 -2.20
N ILE A 22 8.64 4.13 -1.50
CA ILE A 22 8.81 3.55 -0.16
C ILE A 22 8.29 4.55 0.84
N ALA A 23 7.19 4.22 1.52
CA ALA A 23 6.54 5.13 2.42
C ALA A 23 6.16 4.44 3.73
N HIS A 24 6.32 5.18 4.82
CA HIS A 24 5.87 4.79 6.17
C HIS A 24 4.51 5.43 6.53
N ARG A 25 4.00 6.35 5.71
CA ARG A 25 2.71 7.01 5.94
C ARG A 25 1.65 6.38 5.05
N LEU A 26 0.57 5.90 5.66
CA LEU A 26 -0.50 5.29 4.89
C LEU A 26 -1.25 6.30 4.01
N ASN A 27 -1.45 7.55 4.47
CA ASN A 27 -2.13 8.59 3.69
C ASN A 27 -1.51 8.83 2.31
N THR A 28 -0.19 8.69 2.18
CA THR A 28 0.52 8.95 0.92
C THR A 28 0.47 7.78 -0.06
N ILE A 29 0.05 6.60 0.39
CA ILE A 29 0.02 5.38 -0.43
C ILE A 29 -1.39 4.94 -0.84
N MET A 30 -2.42 5.57 -0.29
CA MET A 30 -3.81 5.28 -0.61
C MET A 30 -4.18 5.61 -2.07
N ASP A 31 -3.46 6.54 -2.71
CA ASP A 31 -3.66 6.91 -4.11
C ASP A 31 -2.91 5.99 -5.10
N CYS A 32 -2.11 5.05 -4.59
CA CYS A 32 -1.34 4.15 -5.43
C CYS A 32 -2.24 3.13 -6.14
N ASN A 33 -1.91 2.81 -7.39
CA ASN A 33 -2.65 1.77 -8.12
C ASN A 33 -2.50 0.37 -7.49
N ARG A 34 -1.34 0.07 -6.90
CA ARG A 34 -1.05 -1.19 -6.19
C ARG A 34 -0.20 -0.93 -4.95
N ILE A 35 -0.31 -1.84 -3.99
CA ILE A 35 0.43 -1.82 -2.75
C ILE A 35 1.09 -3.17 -2.58
N MET A 36 2.38 -3.18 -2.26
CA MET A 36 3.13 -4.38 -1.92
C MET A 36 3.51 -4.33 -0.44
N VAL A 37 3.03 -5.27 0.34
CA VAL A 37 3.43 -5.37 1.75
C VAL A 37 4.56 -6.38 1.82
N LEU A 38 5.71 -5.94 2.34
CA LEU A 38 6.81 -6.85 2.67
C LEU A 38 6.76 -7.17 4.16
N ASP A 39 6.79 -8.46 4.50
CA ASP A 39 7.10 -8.95 5.85
C ASP A 39 8.32 -9.85 5.78
N LYS A 40 9.29 -9.64 6.68
CA LYS A 40 10.48 -10.50 6.83
C LYS A 40 11.26 -10.80 5.54
N GLY A 41 11.24 -9.87 4.59
CA GLY A 41 11.96 -10.01 3.31
C GLY A 41 11.17 -10.75 2.21
N GLU A 42 9.92 -11.11 2.46
CA GLU A 42 9.02 -11.74 1.50
C GLU A 42 7.81 -10.83 1.19
N ILE A 43 7.25 -10.99 -0.01
CA ILE A 43 6.02 -10.30 -0.39
C ILE A 43 4.84 -11.01 0.28
N SER A 44 4.26 -10.37 1.29
CA SER A 44 3.09 -10.89 1.99
C SER A 44 1.80 -10.53 1.26
N GLU A 45 1.72 -9.35 0.66
CA GLU A 45 0.52 -8.86 -0.02
C GLU A 45 0.91 -8.07 -1.26
N PHE A 46 0.13 -8.20 -2.33
CA PHE A 46 0.33 -7.42 -3.54
C PHE A 46 -0.97 -7.25 -4.34
N ASP A 47 -1.71 -6.18 -4.07
CA ASP A 47 -2.96 -5.85 -4.77
C ASP A 47 -3.25 -4.34 -4.69
N SER A 48 -4.34 -3.90 -5.30
CA SER A 48 -4.90 -2.56 -5.15
C SER A 48 -5.31 -2.27 -3.69
N PRO A 49 -5.20 -1.00 -3.23
CA PRO A 49 -5.59 -0.63 -1.86
C PRO A 49 -7.03 -1.03 -1.53
N ASP A 50 -7.95 -0.87 -2.48
CA ASP A 50 -9.37 -1.21 -2.31
C ASP A 50 -9.58 -2.71 -2.05
N ASN A 51 -8.84 -3.59 -2.74
CA ASN A 51 -8.90 -5.03 -2.51
C ASN A 51 -8.30 -5.41 -1.16
N LEU A 52 -7.14 -4.82 -0.82
CA LEU A 52 -6.49 -5.11 0.46
C LEU A 52 -7.33 -4.64 1.66
N LEU A 53 -8.10 -3.55 1.52
CA LEU A 53 -8.97 -3.04 2.59
C LEU A 53 -10.30 -3.81 2.74
N LYS A 54 -10.70 -4.64 1.77
CA LYS A 54 -11.92 -5.44 1.88
C LYS A 54 -11.80 -6.58 2.87
N ASP A 55 -10.60 -7.13 3.02
CA ASP A 55 -10.34 -8.25 3.93
C ASP A 55 -9.66 -7.74 5.21
N LYS A 56 -10.35 -7.91 6.35
CA LYS A 56 -9.87 -7.49 7.67
C LYS A 56 -8.69 -8.33 8.19
N ASN A 57 -8.37 -9.44 7.51
CA ASN A 57 -7.23 -10.29 7.86
C ASN A 57 -5.93 -9.86 7.16
N THR A 58 -5.97 -8.88 6.26
CA THR A 58 -4.77 -8.38 5.60
C THR A 58 -3.93 -7.54 6.57
N ILE A 59 -2.62 -7.63 6.40
CA ILE A 59 -1.63 -6.79 7.07
C ILE A 59 -1.91 -5.32 6.73
N PHE A 60 -2.24 -5.04 5.47
CA PHE A 60 -2.60 -3.69 5.04
C PHE A 60 -3.83 -3.13 5.78
N TRP A 61 -4.87 -3.93 6.01
CA TRP A 61 -6.02 -3.49 6.79
C TRP A 61 -5.64 -3.21 8.25
N GLY A 62 -4.78 -4.04 8.85
CA GLY A 62 -4.22 -3.78 10.18
C GLY A 62 -3.51 -2.42 10.23
N MET A 63 -2.59 -2.19 9.29
CA MET A 63 -1.89 -0.90 9.17
C MET A 63 -2.86 0.28 8.97
N ALA A 64 -3.92 0.11 8.17
CA ALA A 64 -4.95 1.11 7.96
C ALA A 64 -5.77 1.39 9.22
N LYS A 65 -6.09 0.36 10.00
CA LYS A 65 -6.79 0.50 11.26
C LYS A 65 -5.96 1.26 12.29
N ASP A 66 -4.69 0.90 12.46
CA ASP A 66 -3.78 1.58 13.38
C ASP A 66 -3.53 3.03 12.98
N ALA A 67 -3.54 3.33 11.67
CA ALA A 67 -3.47 4.69 11.14
C ALA A 67 -4.80 5.48 11.22
N GLY A 68 -5.90 4.87 11.65
CA GLY A 68 -7.23 5.50 11.69
C GLY A 68 -7.86 5.75 10.31
N LEU A 69 -7.44 4.98 9.30
CA LEU A 69 -7.86 5.09 7.90
C LEU A 69 -8.70 3.90 7.41
N ALA A 70 -8.85 2.85 8.23
CA ALA A 70 -9.68 1.71 7.87
C ALA A 70 -11.17 2.12 7.75
N PRO A 71 -11.87 1.69 6.68
CA PRO A 71 -13.31 1.86 6.61
C PRO A 71 -13.97 1.06 7.76
N THR A 72 -14.90 1.72 8.47
CA THR A 72 -15.70 1.14 9.57
C THR A 72 -16.60 0.00 9.11
#